data_AF-A0A2A9CVZ6-F1
#
_entry.id   AF-A0A2A9CVZ6-F1
#
_cell.length_a   1.000
_cell.length_b   1.000
_cell.length_c   1.000
_cell.angle_alpha   90.00
_cell.angle_beta   90.00
_cell.angle_gamma   90.00
#
_symmetry.space_group_name_H-M   'P 1'
#
loop_
_entity.id
_entity.type
_entity.pdbx_description
1 polymer ?
#
loop_
_entity_poly.entity_id
_entity_poly.type
_entity_poly.pdbx_seq_one_letter_code
_entity_poly.pdbx_strand_id
1 'polypeptide(L)'
;MPSPHSRLRSTLTVLAFAAALVLPPGLNAPSATAASYSTPSGLKAVTSARSVALSWNPVKGAPAYRVQFSTKSNMSGARTTDVATNYIEWNYLDPDPSKNPGRLKPNTKYYFKVRVVTKSDLNKSATGLTKYSSRLTAKTKPSSSWPYLAPVALRATAQSPTSEYLSWSSRGPGVSYQVEYATQADFSGSRQERFDYSGGVLDQLRAGTRYYFRVRVITTAGATSSATSAAQSFTTTTTDAAPSAAFKMASYNICSWAGGCFANAGWDTRRELMARSLATHAPDLIAMQEANRSPDLMDRLSQLSGRDYRVVSYSDHAELGYNADRFTLDPDRWGVHAFTNDQSKNLVWAVFTDQITDRQIFAVSVHMTNSDSGSAQANRIGQAKEVVDTIAENNPGDLPVVIGGDFNVSKRKADHPKVYSTMTGAGFIDSLGNPSDSRYPDQAALAAHRIDVDYASANQYQSLALRAQWANGYCVDYLWRDSSVALDMVQTVVDLDTSRRFTGPGGRAPSDHNLITAWMHLN
;
A
#
# COMPACT_ATOMS: atom_id res chain seq x y z
N MET A 1 -41.38 -70.89 18.96
CA MET A 1 -41.49 -70.14 20.24
C MET A 1 -40.20 -70.36 21.01
N PRO A 2 -39.54 -69.34 21.60
CA PRO A 2 -39.74 -67.90 21.54
C PRO A 2 -38.65 -67.17 20.69
N SER A 3 -38.78 -65.85 20.65
CA SER A 3 -38.32 -64.86 19.67
C SER A 3 -36.85 -64.40 19.81
N PRO A 4 -36.27 -63.74 18.79
CA PRO A 4 -34.84 -63.50 18.63
C PRO A 4 -34.44 -62.01 18.71
N HIS A 5 -33.13 -61.76 18.80
CA HIS A 5 -32.53 -60.51 18.30
C HIS A 5 -31.45 -60.85 17.28
N SER A 6 -31.75 -60.60 16.01
CA SER A 6 -30.79 -60.53 14.91
C SER A 6 -30.67 -59.08 14.45
N ARG A 7 -29.44 -58.63 14.19
CA ARG A 7 -29.15 -57.40 13.44
C ARG A 7 -28.79 -57.80 12.02
N LEU A 8 -29.59 -57.34 11.05
CA LEU A 8 -29.29 -57.40 9.62
C LEU A 8 -29.21 -55.99 9.08
N ARG A 9 -28.17 -55.76 8.28
CA ARG A 9 -27.94 -54.57 7.47
C ARG A 9 -28.96 -54.53 6.33
N SER A 10 -29.50 -53.35 6.03
CA SER A 10 -30.05 -53.06 4.71
C SER A 10 -30.08 -51.56 4.41
N THR A 11 -29.59 -51.27 3.21
CA THR A 11 -29.69 -50.06 2.38
C THR A 11 -30.98 -49.27 2.55
N LEU A 12 -30.87 -47.94 2.73
CA LEU A 12 -31.99 -47.01 2.58
C LEU A 12 -31.74 -46.06 1.39
N THR A 13 -32.60 -46.22 0.40
CA THR A 13 -32.89 -45.29 -0.69
C THR A 13 -33.39 -43.96 -0.10
N VAL A 14 -32.72 -42.85 -0.41
CA VAL A 14 -33.19 -41.51 -0.02
C VAL A 14 -34.26 -41.07 -1.03
N LEU A 15 -35.53 -41.16 -0.65
CA LEU A 15 -36.62 -40.43 -1.32
C LEU A 15 -36.54 -38.96 -0.90
N ALA A 16 -36.33 -38.06 -1.86
CA ALA A 16 -36.43 -36.63 -1.68
C ALA A 16 -37.92 -36.22 -1.54
N PHE A 17 -38.35 -35.88 -0.33
CA PHE A 17 -39.59 -35.15 -0.10
C PHE A 17 -39.32 -33.64 -0.23
N ALA A 18 -39.75 -33.06 -1.35
CA ALA A 18 -39.89 -31.62 -1.50
C ALA A 18 -41.11 -31.14 -0.70
N ALA A 19 -40.90 -30.76 0.57
CA ALA A 19 -41.90 -30.03 1.33
C ALA A 19 -41.87 -28.57 0.88
N ALA A 20 -42.86 -28.16 0.07
CA ALA A 20 -43.11 -26.76 -0.23
C ALA A 20 -43.59 -26.05 1.06
N LEU A 21 -42.67 -25.34 1.72
CA LEU A 21 -42.99 -24.47 2.84
C LEU A 21 -43.73 -23.24 2.29
N VAL A 22 -45.06 -23.23 2.40
CA VAL A 22 -45.87 -22.03 2.15
C VAL A 22 -45.59 -21.05 3.29
N LEU A 23 -44.71 -20.08 3.03
CA LEU A 23 -44.46 -18.96 3.94
C LEU A 23 -45.71 -18.06 3.99
N PRO A 24 -46.18 -17.64 5.18
CA PRO A 24 -47.26 -16.66 5.28
C PRO A 24 -46.82 -15.33 4.65
N PRO A 25 -47.70 -14.63 3.92
CA PRO A 25 -47.38 -13.32 3.37
C PRO A 25 -47.33 -12.33 4.55
N GLY A 26 -46.14 -11.88 4.93
CA GLY A 26 -46.02 -10.87 5.98
C GLY A 26 -44.70 -10.76 6.73
N LEU A 27 -43.73 -11.64 6.52
CA LEU A 27 -42.37 -11.43 7.05
C LEU A 27 -41.54 -10.72 6.01
N ASN A 28 -41.69 -9.39 5.94
CA ASN A 28 -40.66 -8.56 5.35
C ASN A 28 -39.33 -8.94 6.03
N ALA A 29 -38.34 -9.35 5.23
CA ALA A 29 -36.94 -9.30 5.66
C ALA A 29 -36.73 -7.95 6.36
N PRO A 30 -36.00 -7.88 7.50
CA PRO A 30 -35.78 -6.60 8.16
C PRO A 30 -35.25 -5.64 7.10
N SER A 31 -36.08 -4.67 6.71
CA SER A 31 -35.65 -3.58 5.87
C SER A 31 -34.48 -2.98 6.62
N ALA A 32 -33.29 -3.02 6.01
CA ALA A 32 -32.16 -2.26 6.50
C ALA A 32 -32.66 -0.82 6.65
N THR A 33 -32.95 -0.42 7.88
CA THR A 33 -33.36 0.94 8.18
C THR A 33 -32.23 1.80 7.66
N ALA A 34 -32.52 2.66 6.67
CA ALA A 34 -31.53 3.57 6.13
C ALA A 34 -30.96 4.35 7.32
N ALA A 35 -29.73 4.06 7.71
CA ALA A 35 -29.12 4.70 8.85
C ALA A 35 -29.16 6.21 8.63
N SER A 36 -29.89 6.94 9.47
CA SER A 36 -29.90 8.39 9.44
C SER A 36 -28.57 8.87 9.99
N TYR A 37 -27.70 9.37 9.11
CA TYR A 37 -26.39 9.87 9.50
C TYR A 37 -26.51 11.24 10.15
N SER A 38 -25.78 11.48 11.24
CA SER A 38 -25.69 12.81 11.81
C SER A 38 -24.85 13.73 10.90
N THR A 39 -25.20 15.01 10.84
CA THR A 39 -24.36 16.00 10.16
C THR A 39 -23.01 16.07 10.89
N PRO A 40 -21.86 16.05 10.17
CA PRO A 40 -20.56 16.12 10.82
C PRO A 40 -20.42 17.34 11.74
N SER A 41 -19.78 17.14 12.90
CA SER A 41 -19.56 18.17 13.91
C SER A 41 -18.08 18.27 14.29
N GLY A 42 -17.70 19.35 14.98
CA GLY A 42 -16.32 19.53 15.45
C GLY A 42 -15.29 19.77 14.34
N LEU A 43 -15.71 20.25 13.16
CA LEU A 43 -14.80 20.59 12.06
C LEU A 43 -13.81 21.68 12.53
N LYS A 44 -12.52 21.33 12.51
CA LYS A 44 -11.40 22.20 12.93
C LYS A 44 -10.25 22.15 11.93
N ALA A 45 -9.42 23.19 11.95
CA ALA A 45 -8.25 23.31 11.08
C ALA A 45 -6.96 23.54 11.87
N VAL A 46 -5.87 22.94 11.40
CA VAL A 46 -4.49 23.27 11.80
C VAL A 46 -3.77 23.81 10.57
N THR A 47 -3.03 24.91 10.71
CA THR A 47 -2.41 25.59 9.57
C THR A 47 -0.90 25.79 9.71
N SER A 48 -0.20 25.72 8.57
CA SER A 48 1.17 26.17 8.38
C SER A 48 1.18 27.35 7.40
N ALA A 49 2.36 27.78 6.93
CA ALA A 49 2.44 28.80 5.88
C ALA A 49 1.85 28.30 4.55
N ARG A 50 1.86 26.97 4.30
CA ARG A 50 1.53 26.38 3.00
C ARG A 50 0.62 25.13 3.07
N SER A 51 0.07 24.82 4.23
CA SER A 51 -0.85 23.68 4.45
C SER A 51 -2.00 24.02 5.38
N VAL A 52 -3.13 23.33 5.18
CA VAL A 52 -4.30 23.29 6.06
C VAL A 52 -4.71 21.83 6.23
N ALA A 53 -4.64 21.32 7.46
CA ALA A 53 -5.20 20.03 7.83
C ALA A 53 -6.57 20.22 8.50
N LEU A 54 -7.56 19.46 8.06
CA LEU A 54 -8.93 19.46 8.57
C LEU A 54 -9.20 18.14 9.30
N SER A 55 -9.90 18.23 10.43
CA SER A 55 -10.43 17.07 11.14
C SER A 55 -11.81 17.36 11.72
N TRP A 56 -12.61 16.34 11.93
CA TRP A 56 -13.95 16.43 12.52
C TRP A 56 -14.28 15.18 13.34
N ASN A 57 -15.35 15.22 14.12
CA ASN A 57 -15.83 14.07 14.86
C ASN A 57 -16.35 12.99 13.87
N PRO A 58 -15.93 11.72 14.01
CA PRO A 58 -16.40 10.67 13.13
C PRO A 58 -17.92 10.45 13.30
N VAL A 59 -18.63 10.38 12.18
CA VAL A 59 -20.05 10.02 12.13
C VAL A 59 -20.17 8.50 12.06
N LYS A 60 -20.88 7.90 13.02
CA LYS A 60 -21.04 6.45 13.12
C LYS A 60 -21.64 5.87 11.83
N GLY A 61 -20.97 4.88 11.26
CA GLY A 61 -21.39 4.18 10.05
C GLY A 61 -21.25 5.00 8.75
N ALA A 62 -20.74 6.24 8.80
CA ALA A 62 -20.62 7.06 7.60
C ALA A 62 -19.71 6.38 6.54
N PRO A 63 -20.20 6.21 5.30
CA PRO A 63 -19.43 5.50 4.27
C PRO A 63 -18.24 6.31 3.75
N ALA A 64 -18.38 7.63 3.62
CA ALA A 64 -17.36 8.58 3.21
C ALA A 64 -17.79 10.01 3.56
N TYR A 65 -16.89 10.98 3.35
CA TYR A 65 -17.15 12.40 3.54
C TYR A 65 -16.80 13.19 2.29
N ARG A 66 -17.57 14.24 2.01
CA ARG A 66 -17.22 15.27 1.02
C ARG A 66 -16.80 16.54 1.72
N VAL A 67 -15.60 17.01 1.42
CA VAL A 67 -15.04 18.27 1.92
C VAL A 67 -15.11 19.32 0.82
N GLN A 68 -15.64 20.50 1.15
CA GLN A 68 -15.65 21.67 0.28
C GLN A 68 -14.54 22.65 0.64
N PHE A 69 -13.98 23.29 -0.39
CA PHE A 69 -12.99 24.36 -0.32
C PHE A 69 -13.49 25.64 -0.99
N SER A 70 -13.23 26.81 -0.42
CA SER A 70 -13.31 28.07 -1.17
C SER A 70 -12.37 29.13 -0.62
N THR A 71 -11.96 30.06 -1.48
CA THR A 71 -11.34 31.34 -1.08
C THR A 71 -12.38 32.44 -0.80
N LYS A 72 -13.66 32.18 -1.10
CA LYS A 72 -14.76 33.13 -0.92
C LYS A 72 -15.61 32.72 0.28
N SER A 73 -15.95 33.68 1.14
CA SER A 73 -16.74 33.44 2.36
C SER A 73 -18.14 32.90 2.08
N ASN A 74 -18.71 33.24 0.93
CA ASN A 74 -20.00 32.73 0.45
C ASN A 74 -19.94 31.32 -0.15
N MET A 75 -18.75 30.69 -0.22
CA MET A 75 -18.52 29.36 -0.82
C MET A 75 -18.93 29.25 -2.30
N SER A 76 -19.07 30.37 -3.02
CA SER A 76 -19.34 30.34 -4.46
C SER A 76 -18.16 29.73 -5.22
N GLY A 77 -18.44 28.83 -6.17
CA GLY A 77 -17.41 28.10 -6.91
C GLY A 77 -16.56 27.18 -6.03
N ALA A 78 -17.11 26.71 -4.90
CA ALA A 78 -16.39 25.81 -4.01
C ALA A 78 -15.99 24.51 -4.73
N ARG A 79 -14.75 24.09 -4.51
CA ARG A 79 -14.22 22.83 -5.01
C ARG A 79 -14.48 21.73 -3.98
N THR A 80 -14.51 20.47 -4.42
CA THR A 80 -14.82 19.33 -3.55
C THR A 80 -13.81 18.22 -3.69
N THR A 81 -13.57 17.50 -2.59
CA THR A 81 -12.89 16.20 -2.61
C THR A 81 -13.60 15.25 -1.65
N ASP A 82 -13.54 13.96 -1.93
CA ASP A 82 -14.17 12.92 -1.13
C ASP A 82 -13.10 12.09 -0.42
N VAL A 83 -13.30 11.78 0.86
CA VAL A 83 -12.37 11.03 1.70
C VAL A 83 -13.07 9.94 2.50
N ALA A 84 -12.36 8.84 2.76
CA ALA A 84 -12.87 7.73 3.56
C ALA A 84 -12.91 8.04 5.07
N THR A 85 -12.03 8.91 5.54
CA THR A 85 -11.78 9.14 6.96
C THR A 85 -12.22 10.55 7.37
N ASN A 86 -12.20 10.82 8.68
CA ASN A 86 -12.54 12.11 9.26
C ASN A 86 -11.36 13.12 9.25
N TYR A 87 -10.42 12.97 8.31
CA TYR A 87 -9.22 13.79 8.19
C TYR A 87 -8.87 14.03 6.72
N ILE A 88 -8.40 15.24 6.40
CA ILE A 88 -7.73 15.54 5.13
C ILE A 88 -6.72 16.68 5.33
N GLU A 89 -5.62 16.64 4.60
CA GLU A 89 -4.69 17.76 4.49
C GLU A 89 -4.61 18.25 3.05
N TRP A 90 -4.72 19.57 2.88
CA TRP A 90 -4.33 20.25 1.66
C TRP A 90 -3.02 21.00 1.89
N ASN A 91 -2.11 20.87 0.93
CA ASN A 91 -0.82 21.55 0.95
C ASN A 91 -0.54 22.19 -0.42
N TYR A 92 0.59 22.90 -0.53
CA TYR A 92 0.99 23.58 -1.77
C TYR A 92 1.54 22.64 -2.86
N LEU A 93 1.74 21.36 -2.54
CA LEU A 93 2.20 20.30 -3.44
C LEU A 93 1.04 19.49 -4.01
N ASP A 94 -0.18 19.64 -3.49
CA ASP A 94 -1.36 18.97 -4.01
C ASP A 94 -1.79 19.63 -5.34
N PRO A 95 -1.69 18.93 -6.47
CA PRO A 95 -1.91 19.51 -7.78
C PRO A 95 -3.39 19.61 -8.11
N ASP A 96 -4.34 19.14 -7.27
CA ASP A 96 -5.73 19.30 -7.68
C ASP A 96 -6.88 19.42 -6.67
N PRO A 97 -7.62 20.52 -6.77
CA PRO A 97 -9.07 20.42 -6.73
C PRO A 97 -9.78 20.91 -8.02
N SER A 98 -9.05 21.02 -9.13
CA SER A 98 -9.39 21.04 -10.58
C SER A 98 -8.67 22.11 -11.45
N LYS A 99 -7.36 21.95 -11.66
CA LYS A 99 -6.42 22.39 -12.70
C LYS A 99 -5.81 23.81 -12.65
N ASN A 100 -5.01 24.08 -11.61
CA ASN A 100 -4.03 25.20 -11.45
C ASN A 100 -4.61 26.65 -11.45
N PRO A 101 -4.07 27.68 -10.73
CA PRO A 101 -3.04 27.72 -9.69
C PRO A 101 -3.62 28.24 -8.36
N GLY A 102 -4.46 27.45 -7.70
CA GLY A 102 -4.99 27.76 -6.37
C GLY A 102 -4.19 27.09 -5.25
N ARG A 103 -2.85 27.11 -5.30
CA ARG A 103 -2.04 26.61 -4.18
C ARG A 103 -2.37 27.38 -2.91
N LEU A 104 -2.36 26.73 -1.76
CA LEU A 104 -2.46 27.43 -0.48
C LEU A 104 -1.36 28.50 -0.41
N LYS A 105 -1.77 29.76 -0.29
CA LYS A 105 -0.88 30.91 -0.17
C LYS A 105 -0.73 31.26 1.30
N PRO A 106 0.45 31.71 1.75
CA PRO A 106 0.61 32.25 3.09
C PRO A 106 -0.36 33.41 3.38
N ASN A 107 -0.67 33.61 4.65
CA ASN A 107 -1.50 34.72 5.15
C ASN A 107 -2.90 34.86 4.48
N THR A 108 -3.47 33.77 3.96
CA THR A 108 -4.70 33.79 3.16
C THR A 108 -5.84 33.07 3.89
N LYS A 109 -7.05 33.64 3.84
CA LYS A 109 -8.27 33.03 4.43
C LYS A 109 -8.90 32.03 3.46
N TYR A 110 -9.29 30.88 4.00
CA TYR A 110 -9.97 29.80 3.30
C TYR A 110 -11.20 29.34 4.09
N TYR A 111 -12.16 28.76 3.39
CA TYR A 111 -13.46 28.36 3.92
C TYR A 111 -13.75 26.90 3.59
N PHE A 112 -14.26 26.18 4.58
CA PHE A 112 -14.45 24.73 4.51
C PHE A 112 -15.80 24.31 5.05
N LYS A 113 -16.33 23.23 4.48
CA LYS A 113 -17.50 22.51 4.98
C LYS A 113 -17.33 21.03 4.71
N VAL A 114 -17.95 20.19 5.51
CA VAL A 114 -17.94 18.73 5.32
C VAL A 114 -19.34 18.14 5.48
N ARG A 115 -19.69 17.14 4.68
CA ARG A 115 -20.92 16.33 4.80
C ARG A 115 -20.62 14.85 4.63
N VAL A 116 -21.51 13.99 5.09
CA VAL A 116 -21.46 12.55 4.77
C VAL A 116 -21.97 12.33 3.35
N VAL A 117 -21.31 11.43 2.62
CA VAL A 117 -21.69 11.01 1.26
C VAL A 117 -21.62 9.50 1.10
N THR A 118 -22.30 8.94 0.11
CA THR A 118 -22.11 7.53 -0.28
C THR A 118 -20.67 7.28 -0.75
N LYS A 119 -20.19 6.04 -0.69
CA LYS A 119 -19.04 5.66 -1.51
C LYS A 119 -19.47 5.69 -2.98
N SER A 120 -18.63 6.24 -3.85
CA SER A 120 -18.80 6.16 -5.29
C SER A 120 -17.64 5.42 -5.94
N ASP A 121 -17.93 4.75 -7.03
CA ASP A 121 -16.95 4.22 -7.97
C ASP A 121 -16.40 5.35 -8.86
N LEU A 122 -15.43 5.04 -9.73
CA LEU A 122 -14.84 6.01 -10.65
C LEU A 122 -15.86 6.64 -11.60
N ASN A 123 -16.96 5.94 -11.91
CA ASN A 123 -17.95 6.30 -12.92
C ASN A 123 -19.18 7.02 -12.35
N LYS A 124 -19.35 7.03 -11.02
CA LYS A 124 -20.48 7.66 -10.33
C LYS A 124 -20.03 8.80 -9.43
N SER A 125 -20.93 9.78 -9.25
CA SER A 125 -20.75 10.82 -8.24
C SER A 125 -21.31 10.34 -6.90
N ALA A 126 -20.57 10.58 -5.82
CA ALA A 126 -21.09 10.30 -4.48
C ALA A 126 -22.25 11.24 -4.13
N THR A 127 -23.31 10.66 -3.57
CA THR A 127 -24.56 11.33 -3.20
C THR A 127 -24.47 11.86 -1.78
N GLY A 128 -24.98 13.08 -1.55
CA GLY A 128 -25.05 13.67 -0.22
C GLY A 128 -26.02 12.92 0.69
N LEU A 129 -25.54 12.41 1.82
CA LEU A 129 -26.35 11.72 2.83
C LEU A 129 -26.74 12.65 3.98
N THR A 130 -26.02 13.76 4.15
CA THR A 130 -26.34 14.81 5.14
C THR A 130 -26.26 16.20 4.51
N LYS A 131 -26.78 17.19 5.24
CA LYS A 131 -26.41 18.59 5.03
C LYS A 131 -24.90 18.78 5.30
N TYR A 132 -24.35 19.86 4.76
CA TYR A 132 -23.01 20.29 5.15
C TYR A 132 -23.01 20.83 6.59
N SER A 133 -21.92 20.59 7.29
CA SER A 133 -21.59 21.24 8.56
C SER A 133 -21.54 22.76 8.43
N SER A 134 -21.52 23.42 9.59
CA SER A 134 -21.22 24.86 9.70
C SER A 134 -19.89 25.18 9.00
N ARG A 135 -19.85 26.34 8.33
CA ARG A 135 -18.65 26.80 7.62
C ARG A 135 -17.53 27.05 8.63
N LEU A 136 -16.39 26.41 8.41
CA LEU A 136 -15.14 26.74 9.09
C LEU A 136 -14.38 27.79 8.27
N THR A 137 -13.77 28.77 8.94
CA THR A 137 -12.79 29.68 8.36
C THR A 137 -11.42 29.38 8.95
N ALA A 138 -10.41 29.18 8.09
CA ALA A 138 -9.02 29.04 8.52
C ALA A 138 -8.13 30.03 7.78
N LYS A 139 -7.08 30.51 8.43
CA LYS A 139 -6.08 31.39 7.82
C LYS A 139 -4.72 30.69 7.86
N THR A 140 -4.06 30.58 6.71
CA THR A 140 -2.67 30.10 6.63
C THR A 140 -1.73 31.08 7.31
N LYS A 141 -0.62 30.57 7.84
CA LYS A 141 0.38 31.39 8.54
C LYS A 141 1.17 32.27 7.55
N PRO A 142 1.88 33.31 8.03
CA PRO A 142 2.77 34.12 7.19
C PRO A 142 3.89 33.28 6.55
N SER A 143 4.51 33.79 5.48
CA SER A 143 5.62 33.10 4.79
C SER A 143 6.87 32.93 5.65
N SER A 144 7.02 33.70 6.73
CA SER A 144 8.07 33.54 7.74
C SER A 144 7.85 32.34 8.67
N SER A 145 6.65 31.75 8.68
CA SER A 145 6.38 30.51 9.40
C SER A 145 6.81 29.29 8.58
N TRP A 146 6.93 28.15 9.26
CA TRP A 146 7.25 26.88 8.61
C TRP A 146 6.26 26.51 7.49
N PRO A 147 6.76 25.97 6.36
CA PRO A 147 5.91 25.60 5.22
C PRO A 147 5.03 24.38 5.51
N TYR A 148 5.51 23.41 6.30
CA TYR A 148 4.79 22.17 6.55
C TYR A 148 4.15 22.12 7.94
N LEU A 149 3.10 21.31 8.04
CA LEU A 149 2.55 20.88 9.32
C LEU A 149 3.45 19.78 9.92
N ALA A 150 3.50 19.72 11.25
CA ALA A 150 4.16 18.62 11.95
C ALA A 150 3.56 17.28 11.52
N PRO A 151 4.35 16.20 11.31
CA PRO A 151 3.84 14.87 11.00
C PRO A 151 2.72 14.39 11.94
N VAL A 152 1.81 13.58 11.42
CA VAL A 152 0.67 12.99 12.16
C VAL A 152 0.54 11.51 11.86
N ALA A 153 -0.36 10.84 12.58
CA ALA A 153 -0.56 9.39 12.48
C ALA A 153 0.76 8.63 12.67
N LEU A 154 1.53 9.01 13.70
CA LEU A 154 2.74 8.31 14.07
C LEU A 154 2.38 6.91 14.57
N ARG A 155 3.12 5.89 14.13
CA ARG A 155 3.09 4.56 14.72
C ARG A 155 4.46 3.95 14.81
N ALA A 156 4.51 2.91 15.62
CA ALA A 156 5.64 2.03 15.84
C ALA A 156 5.13 0.58 15.66
N THR A 157 5.85 -0.19 14.85
CA THR A 157 5.65 -1.63 14.67
C THR A 157 6.92 -2.35 15.11
N ALA A 158 6.78 -3.35 15.97
CA ALA A 158 7.91 -4.13 16.46
C ALA A 158 8.66 -4.81 15.30
N GLN A 159 9.99 -4.78 15.34
CA GLN A 159 10.84 -5.49 14.36
C GLN A 159 11.64 -6.58 15.06
N SER A 160 12.35 -6.21 16.13
CA SER A 160 13.13 -7.12 16.98
C SER A 160 13.15 -6.58 18.41
N PRO A 161 13.76 -7.28 19.38
CA PRO A 161 13.99 -6.72 20.71
C PRO A 161 14.80 -5.42 20.73
N THR A 162 15.55 -5.12 19.66
CA THR A 162 16.44 -3.95 19.58
C THR A 162 16.12 -2.99 18.45
N SER A 163 14.98 -3.17 17.76
CA SER A 163 14.56 -2.29 16.67
C SER A 163 13.05 -2.20 16.51
N GLU A 164 12.62 -1.04 16.01
CA GLU A 164 11.21 -0.68 15.82
C GLU A 164 11.05 0.01 14.47
N TYR A 165 10.05 -0.34 13.68
CA TYR A 165 9.72 0.38 12.46
C TYR A 165 8.77 1.53 12.79
N LEU A 166 9.22 2.75 12.54
CA LEU A 166 8.42 3.96 12.73
C LEU A 166 7.82 4.41 11.41
N SER A 167 6.59 4.92 11.44
CA SER A 167 5.97 5.51 10.25
C SER A 167 4.99 6.62 10.60
N TRP A 168 4.71 7.49 9.62
CA TRP A 168 3.80 8.62 9.76
C TRP A 168 3.22 9.04 8.41
N SER A 169 2.21 9.92 8.43
CA SER A 169 1.66 10.49 7.20
C SER A 169 2.68 11.38 6.48
N SER A 170 2.85 11.12 5.18
CA SER A 170 3.71 11.92 4.30
C SER A 170 3.32 13.41 4.29
N ARG A 171 4.33 14.27 4.20
CA ARG A 171 4.20 15.72 3.99
C ARG A 171 4.45 16.13 2.55
N GLY A 172 4.44 15.15 1.65
CA GLY A 172 4.73 15.30 0.25
C GLY A 172 6.22 15.11 -0.03
N PRO A 173 6.59 15.18 -1.31
CA PRO A 173 7.94 14.84 -1.73
C PRO A 173 8.98 15.94 -1.47
N GLY A 174 10.26 15.57 -1.60
CA GLY A 174 11.40 16.47 -1.46
C GLY A 174 11.66 16.96 -0.04
N VAL A 175 11.19 16.24 0.97
CA VAL A 175 11.47 16.49 2.38
C VAL A 175 11.99 15.23 3.04
N SER A 176 12.76 15.42 4.11
CA SER A 176 13.15 14.37 5.01
C SER A 176 12.54 14.64 6.38
N TYR A 177 12.80 13.75 7.32
CA TYR A 177 12.25 13.81 8.66
C TYR A 177 13.36 13.62 9.68
N GLN A 178 13.22 14.31 10.80
CA GLN A 178 13.99 14.01 11.99
C GLN A 178 13.06 13.38 13.02
N VAL A 179 13.42 12.18 13.46
CA VAL A 179 12.83 11.52 14.61
C VAL A 179 13.68 11.87 15.83
N GLU A 180 13.05 12.36 16.88
CA GLU A 180 13.66 12.51 18.19
C GLU A 180 13.04 11.45 19.10
N TYR A 181 13.88 10.71 19.84
CA TYR A 181 13.42 9.63 20.70
C TYR A 181 14.19 9.57 22.02
N ALA A 182 13.51 9.16 23.09
CA ALA A 182 14.06 9.08 24.44
C ALA A 182 13.35 8.01 25.27
N THR A 183 13.97 7.56 26.36
CA THR A 183 13.31 6.69 27.36
C THR A 183 12.49 7.50 28.38
N GLN A 184 12.70 8.82 28.45
CA GLN A 184 11.96 9.73 29.31
C GLN A 184 10.92 10.50 28.50
N ALA A 185 9.71 10.64 29.06
CA ALA A 185 8.59 11.29 28.39
C ALA A 185 8.80 12.80 28.13
N ASP A 186 9.70 13.43 28.89
CA ASP A 186 10.11 14.83 28.73
C ASP A 186 11.23 15.01 27.68
N PHE A 187 11.68 13.92 27.04
CA PHE A 187 12.78 13.87 26.09
C PHE A 187 14.15 14.27 26.67
N SER A 188 14.33 14.17 28.00
CA SER A 188 15.66 14.27 28.59
C SER A 188 16.58 13.14 28.09
N GLY A 189 17.81 13.49 27.70
CA GLY A 189 18.76 12.54 27.11
C GLY A 189 18.34 11.98 25.74
N SER A 190 17.47 12.68 25.00
CA SER A 190 17.00 12.25 23.69
C SER A 190 18.13 12.05 22.68
N ARG A 191 17.89 11.13 21.76
CA ARG A 191 18.67 10.96 20.52
C ARG A 191 17.84 11.44 19.33
N GLN A 192 18.52 11.69 18.21
CA GLN A 192 17.90 12.10 16.96
C GLN A 192 18.38 11.21 15.83
N GLU A 193 17.45 10.83 14.96
CA GLU A 193 17.70 10.01 13.78
C GLU A 193 17.06 10.67 12.55
N ARG A 194 17.68 10.51 11.39
CA ARG A 194 17.18 11.09 10.15
C ARG A 194 16.54 10.00 9.28
N PHE A 195 15.38 10.31 8.72
CA PHE A 195 14.68 9.47 7.76
C PHE A 195 14.39 10.25 6.49
N ASP A 196 14.79 9.74 5.34
CA ASP A 196 14.52 10.42 4.05
C ASP A 196 13.09 10.23 3.54
N TYR A 197 12.32 9.35 4.18
CA TYR A 197 10.94 9.03 3.85
C TYR A 197 10.04 9.07 5.09
N SER A 198 8.74 8.84 4.88
CA SER A 198 7.72 8.92 5.93
C SER A 198 7.67 7.68 6.84
N GLY A 199 8.85 7.14 7.14
CA GLY A 199 9.06 5.98 7.99
C GLY A 199 10.45 5.37 7.81
N GLY A 200 10.78 4.39 8.65
CA GLY A 200 12.02 3.64 8.61
C GLY A 200 12.26 2.85 9.90
N VAL A 201 13.31 2.03 9.92
CA VAL A 201 13.71 1.25 11.10
C VAL A 201 14.54 2.15 12.02
N LEU A 202 14.13 2.23 13.29
CA LEU A 202 14.94 2.74 14.37
C LEU A 202 15.58 1.55 15.11
N ASP A 203 16.90 1.50 15.14
CA ASP A 203 17.68 0.38 15.70
C ASP A 203 18.45 0.79 16.97
N GLN A 204 19.33 -0.11 17.44
CA GLN A 204 20.17 0.08 18.63
C GLN A 204 19.36 0.43 19.89
N LEU A 205 18.14 -0.09 19.96
CA LEU A 205 17.25 0.04 21.11
C LEU A 205 17.56 -1.03 22.16
N ARG A 206 17.17 -0.77 23.40
CA ARG A 206 17.24 -1.76 24.48
C ARG A 206 15.97 -2.59 24.49
N ALA A 207 16.08 -3.90 24.68
CA ALA A 207 14.94 -4.80 24.83
C ALA A 207 14.07 -4.45 26.04
N GLY A 208 12.76 -4.73 25.96
CA GLY A 208 11.79 -4.47 27.02
C GLY A 208 11.67 -3.03 27.49
N THR A 209 12.16 -2.07 26.70
CA THR A 209 12.32 -0.67 27.12
C THR A 209 11.26 0.19 26.45
N ARG A 210 10.61 1.05 27.24
CA ARG A 210 9.68 2.04 26.72
C ARG A 210 10.43 3.22 26.14
N TYR A 211 10.08 3.58 24.91
CA TYR A 211 10.56 4.76 24.21
C TYR A 211 9.41 5.71 23.90
N TYR A 212 9.71 7.00 23.95
CA TYR A 212 8.87 8.08 23.44
C TYR A 212 9.55 8.63 22.21
N PHE A 213 8.79 8.88 21.14
CA PHE A 213 9.30 9.46 19.91
C PHE A 213 8.37 10.54 19.37
N ARG A 214 8.96 11.49 18.65
CA ARG A 214 8.25 12.56 17.96
C ARG A 214 9.01 12.93 16.69
N VAL A 215 8.30 13.44 15.70
CA VAL A 215 8.85 13.64 14.35
C VAL A 215 8.65 15.08 13.91
N ARG A 216 9.61 15.62 13.17
CA ARG A 216 9.46 16.90 12.44
C ARG A 216 9.95 16.78 11.01
N VAL A 217 9.42 17.63 10.14
CA VAL A 217 9.91 17.78 8.76
C VAL A 217 11.21 18.59 8.78
N ILE A 218 12.19 18.11 8.03
CA ILE A 218 13.43 18.81 7.71
C ILE A 218 13.61 18.87 6.19
N THR A 219 14.38 19.82 5.69
CA THR A 219 14.81 19.81 4.30
C THR A 219 15.75 18.63 4.05
N THR A 220 15.98 18.29 2.78
CA THR A 220 17.00 17.32 2.41
C THR A 220 18.40 17.73 2.89
N ALA A 221 18.66 19.04 3.06
CA ALA A 221 19.88 19.58 3.67
C ALA A 221 19.86 19.64 5.21
N GLY A 222 18.77 19.19 5.86
CA GLY A 222 18.66 19.06 7.32
C GLY A 222 18.03 20.25 8.05
N ALA A 223 17.64 21.32 7.36
CA ALA A 223 17.03 22.49 7.99
C ALA A 223 15.59 22.22 8.43
N THR A 224 15.22 22.61 9.66
CA THR A 224 13.86 22.44 10.18
C THR A 224 12.82 23.12 9.29
N SER A 225 11.71 22.44 9.00
CA SER A 225 10.64 22.93 8.12
C SER A 225 9.22 22.66 8.63
N SER A 226 9.09 22.20 9.87
CA SER A 226 7.84 22.15 10.63
C SER A 226 8.09 22.27 12.13
N ALA A 227 7.01 22.46 12.91
CA ALA A 227 7.05 22.13 14.33
C ALA A 227 7.21 20.61 14.54
N THR A 228 7.57 20.20 15.76
CA THR A 228 7.59 18.79 16.15
C THR A 228 6.19 18.26 16.41
N SER A 229 5.94 17.00 16.07
CA SER A 229 4.65 16.34 16.30
C SER A 229 4.33 16.16 17.79
N ALA A 230 3.08 15.78 18.08
CA ALA A 230 2.77 15.15 19.34
C ALA A 230 3.63 13.88 19.51
N ALA A 231 4.05 13.60 20.74
CA ALA A 231 4.83 12.41 21.06
C ALA A 231 3.93 11.17 21.05
N GLN A 232 4.50 10.06 20.59
CA GLN A 232 3.96 8.72 20.68
C GLN A 232 4.93 7.86 21.49
N SER A 233 4.47 6.75 22.07
CA SER A 233 5.35 5.79 22.74
C SER A 233 5.15 4.38 22.22
N PHE A 234 6.21 3.58 22.32
CA PHE A 234 6.21 2.13 22.12
C PHE A 234 7.09 1.46 23.16
N THR A 235 6.99 0.15 23.30
CA THR A 235 7.85 -0.65 24.18
C THR A 235 8.43 -1.76 23.32
N THR A 236 9.76 -1.84 23.25
CA THR A 236 10.45 -2.92 22.54
C THR A 236 10.15 -4.27 23.17
N THR A 237 10.17 -5.33 22.37
CA THR A 237 9.93 -6.69 22.88
C THR A 237 11.09 -7.18 23.76
N THR A 238 10.82 -8.15 24.63
CA THR A 238 11.83 -8.78 25.51
C THR A 238 12.36 -10.11 24.96
N THR A 239 11.70 -10.66 23.94
CA THR A 239 12.01 -11.95 23.33
C THR A 239 12.16 -11.77 21.83
N ASP A 240 13.08 -12.54 21.22
CA ASP A 240 13.17 -12.65 19.75
C ASP A 240 11.87 -13.21 19.13
N ALA A 241 11.04 -13.88 19.95
CA ALA A 241 9.68 -14.31 19.63
C ALA A 241 8.64 -13.17 19.74
N ALA A 242 8.87 -12.04 19.07
CA ALA A 242 7.76 -11.16 18.68
C ALA A 242 6.77 -11.95 17.78
N PRO A 243 5.48 -11.58 17.66
CA PRO A 243 4.58 -12.20 16.67
C PRO A 243 5.17 -11.99 15.27
N SER A 244 5.94 -12.99 14.79
CA SER A 244 6.97 -12.98 13.73
C SER A 244 7.65 -11.62 13.46
N ALA A 245 8.99 -11.57 13.53
CA ALA A 245 9.71 -10.37 13.07
C ALA A 245 9.22 -9.97 11.67
N ALA A 246 8.77 -8.71 11.49
CA ALA A 246 8.19 -8.29 10.21
C ALA A 246 9.21 -8.51 9.09
N PHE A 247 8.78 -9.02 7.94
CA PHE A 247 9.57 -9.01 6.71
C PHE A 247 8.98 -8.04 5.71
N LYS A 248 9.79 -7.65 4.73
CA LYS A 248 9.36 -6.72 3.68
C LYS A 248 9.37 -7.38 2.32
N MET A 249 8.20 -7.40 1.68
CA MET A 249 8.04 -7.83 0.30
C MET A 249 8.00 -6.63 -0.63
N ALA A 250 8.72 -6.73 -1.75
CA ALA A 250 8.72 -5.74 -2.82
C ALA A 250 8.15 -6.33 -4.12
N SER A 251 7.48 -5.49 -4.92
CA SER A 251 7.16 -5.76 -6.33
C SER A 251 7.78 -4.65 -7.17
N TYR A 252 8.55 -5.03 -8.20
CA TYR A 252 9.23 -4.06 -9.05
C TYR A 252 9.48 -4.55 -10.47
N ASN A 253 8.78 -3.99 -11.45
CA ASN A 253 9.21 -4.08 -12.85
C ASN A 253 10.46 -3.20 -13.03
N ILE A 254 11.61 -3.83 -13.32
CA ILE A 254 12.94 -3.17 -13.38
C ILE A 254 13.30 -2.71 -14.79
N CYS A 255 12.43 -2.98 -15.78
CA CYS A 255 12.56 -2.57 -17.16
C CYS A 255 13.99 -2.84 -17.69
N SER A 256 14.50 -4.07 -17.57
CA SER A 256 15.90 -4.38 -17.89
C SER A 256 16.11 -4.84 -19.34
N TRP A 257 15.05 -4.99 -20.12
CA TRP A 257 15.10 -5.38 -21.54
C TRP A 257 15.77 -4.32 -22.41
N ALA A 258 16.69 -4.77 -23.28
CA ALA A 258 17.38 -3.93 -24.24
C ALA A 258 16.43 -3.62 -25.42
N GLY A 259 15.67 -2.53 -25.35
CA GLY A 259 14.92 -2.02 -26.51
C GLY A 259 13.72 -1.12 -26.22
N GLY A 260 13.08 -1.23 -25.05
CA GLY A 260 11.91 -0.41 -24.67
C GLY A 260 12.16 0.53 -23.49
N CYS A 261 13.13 0.19 -22.65
CA CYS A 261 13.36 0.84 -21.37
C CYS A 261 14.38 1.97 -21.50
N PHE A 262 13.86 3.14 -21.87
CA PHE A 262 14.52 4.44 -21.82
C PHE A 262 15.64 4.66 -22.86
N ALA A 263 15.31 5.34 -23.97
CA ALA A 263 16.27 5.70 -25.02
C ALA A 263 17.43 6.66 -24.58
N ASN A 264 17.37 7.24 -23.37
CA ASN A 264 18.23 8.37 -22.96
C ASN A 264 19.09 8.17 -21.68
N ALA A 265 19.14 6.98 -21.07
CA ALA A 265 19.89 6.65 -19.87
C ALA A 265 20.16 5.15 -19.87
N GLY A 266 21.44 4.79 -19.96
CA GLY A 266 21.88 3.40 -20.00
C GLY A 266 21.54 2.66 -18.71
N TRP A 267 21.54 1.33 -18.81
CA TRP A 267 21.27 0.43 -17.69
C TRP A 267 22.06 0.76 -16.44
N ASP A 268 23.37 1.03 -16.53
CA ASP A 268 24.21 1.28 -15.35
C ASP A 268 23.70 2.42 -14.47
N THR A 269 23.21 3.50 -15.11
CA THR A 269 22.63 4.64 -14.40
C THR A 269 21.32 4.25 -13.71
N ARG A 270 20.46 3.51 -14.41
CA ARG A 270 19.17 3.06 -13.85
C ARG A 270 19.38 2.03 -12.74
N ARG A 271 20.26 1.05 -12.93
CA ARG A 271 20.68 0.06 -11.93
C ARG A 271 21.13 0.75 -10.66
N GLU A 272 21.96 1.79 -10.77
CA GLU A 272 22.45 2.49 -9.58
C GLU A 272 21.34 3.16 -8.78
N LEU A 273 20.40 3.81 -9.47
CA LEU A 273 19.26 4.45 -8.82
C LEU A 273 18.29 3.42 -8.21
N MET A 274 18.02 2.32 -8.92
CA MET A 274 17.19 1.22 -8.41
C MET A 274 17.83 0.56 -7.19
N ALA A 275 19.14 0.25 -7.25
CA ALA A 275 19.87 -0.36 -6.14
C ALA A 275 19.91 0.55 -4.91
N ARG A 276 20.05 1.88 -5.08
CA ARG A 276 19.95 2.84 -3.96
C ARG A 276 18.55 2.89 -3.35
N SER A 277 17.52 2.90 -4.17
CA SER A 277 16.12 2.87 -3.71
C SER A 277 15.86 1.57 -2.93
N LEU A 278 16.24 0.42 -3.50
CA LEU A 278 16.13 -0.88 -2.83
C LEU A 278 16.98 -0.96 -1.56
N ALA A 279 18.21 -0.44 -1.53
CA ALA A 279 19.05 -0.43 -0.32
C ALA A 279 18.43 0.42 0.79
N THR A 280 17.83 1.56 0.42
CA THR A 280 17.15 2.45 1.38
C THR A 280 15.88 1.83 1.93
N HIS A 281 15.13 1.14 1.06
CA HIS A 281 13.90 0.46 1.45
C HIS A 281 14.15 -0.95 1.97
N ALA A 282 15.35 -1.51 1.88
CA ALA A 282 15.78 -2.80 2.44
C ALA A 282 14.68 -3.90 2.43
N PRO A 283 14.13 -4.29 1.26
CA PRO A 283 13.21 -5.41 1.17
C PRO A 283 13.92 -6.74 1.47
N ASP A 284 13.21 -7.73 1.99
CA ASP A 284 13.74 -9.06 2.25
C ASP A 284 13.41 -10.05 1.12
N LEU A 285 12.27 -9.85 0.45
CA LEU A 285 11.85 -10.56 -0.75
C LEU A 285 11.48 -9.55 -1.83
N ILE A 286 11.82 -9.84 -3.09
CA ILE A 286 11.65 -8.93 -4.23
C ILE A 286 11.09 -9.70 -5.43
N ALA A 287 9.82 -9.50 -5.76
CA ALA A 287 9.25 -9.92 -7.03
C ALA A 287 9.66 -8.93 -8.13
N MET A 288 10.54 -9.36 -9.03
CA MET A 288 11.04 -8.53 -10.13
C MET A 288 10.39 -8.93 -11.46
N GLN A 289 10.12 -7.93 -12.32
CA GLN A 289 9.59 -8.11 -13.67
C GLN A 289 10.46 -7.39 -14.71
N GLU A 290 10.42 -7.85 -15.96
CA GLU A 290 11.38 -7.49 -17.03
C GLU A 290 12.82 -7.68 -16.55
N ALA A 291 13.08 -8.86 -15.98
CA ALA A 291 14.15 -9.10 -15.03
C ALA A 291 15.43 -9.72 -15.63
N ASN A 292 15.63 -9.66 -16.95
CA ASN A 292 16.79 -10.28 -17.63
C ASN A 292 18.18 -9.77 -17.17
N ARG A 293 18.27 -8.70 -16.37
CA ARG A 293 19.50 -8.25 -15.68
C ARG A 293 19.35 -8.11 -14.16
N SER A 294 18.41 -8.82 -13.55
CA SER A 294 18.26 -8.79 -12.09
C SER A 294 19.52 -9.22 -11.30
N PRO A 295 20.36 -10.18 -11.77
CA PRO A 295 21.55 -10.58 -11.02
C PRO A 295 22.52 -9.41 -10.83
N ASP A 296 22.72 -8.63 -11.88
CA ASP A 296 23.54 -7.42 -11.84
C ASP A 296 22.94 -6.34 -10.90
N LEU A 297 21.61 -6.23 -10.83
CA LEU A 297 20.94 -5.36 -9.87
C LEU A 297 21.11 -5.86 -8.42
N MET A 298 20.99 -7.17 -8.17
CA MET A 298 21.16 -7.78 -6.85
C MET A 298 22.61 -7.72 -6.36
N ASP A 299 23.60 -7.90 -7.24
CA ASP A 299 25.02 -7.70 -6.93
C ASP A 299 25.28 -6.26 -6.49
N ARG A 300 24.73 -5.28 -7.22
CA ARG A 300 24.87 -3.87 -6.87
C ARG A 300 24.13 -3.52 -5.58
N LEU A 301 22.94 -4.08 -5.36
CA LEU A 301 22.19 -3.93 -4.11
C LEU A 301 22.99 -4.49 -2.92
N SER A 302 23.61 -5.66 -3.08
CA SER A 302 24.46 -6.27 -2.05
C SER A 302 25.63 -5.36 -1.69
N GLN A 303 26.32 -4.82 -2.70
CA GLN A 303 27.43 -3.87 -2.51
C GLN A 303 27.03 -2.60 -1.75
N LEU A 304 25.85 -2.04 -2.06
CA LEU A 304 25.39 -0.79 -1.44
C LEU A 304 24.80 -0.99 -0.05
N SER A 305 24.11 -2.11 0.19
CA SER A 305 23.42 -2.40 1.44
C SER A 305 24.30 -3.11 2.47
N GLY A 306 25.36 -3.79 2.03
CA GLY A 306 26.18 -4.67 2.87
C GLY A 306 25.48 -5.98 3.24
N ARG A 307 24.34 -6.31 2.60
CA ARG A 307 23.58 -7.55 2.78
C ARG A 307 23.81 -8.49 1.60
N ASP A 308 23.61 -9.79 1.80
CA ASP A 308 23.70 -10.78 0.72
C ASP A 308 22.36 -10.91 -0.03
N TYR A 309 22.20 -10.27 -1.18
CA TYR A 309 21.02 -10.43 -2.03
C TYR A 309 21.28 -11.41 -3.17
N ARG A 310 20.35 -12.36 -3.35
CA ARG A 310 20.44 -13.44 -4.35
C ARG A 310 19.16 -13.54 -5.18
N VAL A 311 19.22 -14.29 -6.28
CA VAL A 311 18.10 -14.52 -7.21
C VAL A 311 17.80 -16.02 -7.30
N VAL A 312 16.52 -16.40 -7.37
CA VAL A 312 16.08 -17.81 -7.45
C VAL A 312 16.18 -18.39 -8.87
N SER A 313 15.87 -17.60 -9.90
CA SER A 313 15.81 -18.06 -11.29
C SER A 313 16.34 -16.99 -12.22
N TYR A 314 16.92 -17.42 -13.35
CA TYR A 314 17.28 -16.57 -14.48
C TYR A 314 16.20 -16.73 -15.56
N SER A 315 15.24 -15.82 -15.62
CA SER A 315 14.27 -15.73 -16.70
C SER A 315 14.20 -14.31 -17.23
N ASP A 316 13.86 -14.15 -18.50
CA ASP A 316 13.81 -12.79 -19.04
C ASP A 316 12.63 -11.97 -18.48
N HIS A 317 11.66 -12.57 -17.78
CA HIS A 317 10.37 -11.94 -17.50
C HIS A 317 10.07 -11.71 -16.02
N ALA A 318 9.74 -12.74 -15.24
CA ALA A 318 9.55 -12.64 -13.79
C ALA A 318 10.67 -13.37 -13.05
N GLU A 319 11.15 -12.80 -11.94
CA GLU A 319 12.15 -13.42 -11.08
C GLU A 319 11.89 -13.07 -9.61
N LEU A 320 12.48 -13.86 -8.69
CA LEU A 320 12.46 -13.60 -7.26
C LEU A 320 13.88 -13.31 -6.77
N GLY A 321 14.06 -12.14 -6.16
CA GLY A 321 15.23 -11.77 -5.37
C GLY A 321 14.95 -11.94 -3.87
N TYR A 322 15.98 -12.24 -3.08
CA TYR A 322 15.85 -12.39 -1.63
C TYR A 322 17.12 -11.97 -0.89
N ASN A 323 16.96 -11.48 0.33
CA ASN A 323 18.04 -11.24 1.28
C ASN A 323 18.42 -12.57 1.97
N ALA A 324 19.56 -13.16 1.59
CA ALA A 324 20.07 -14.43 2.10
C ALA A 324 20.57 -14.37 3.55
N ASP A 325 20.80 -13.16 4.10
CA ASP A 325 21.04 -12.97 5.54
C ASP A 325 19.79 -13.24 6.38
N ARG A 326 18.62 -13.32 5.74
CA ARG A 326 17.34 -13.55 6.39
C ARG A 326 16.61 -14.79 5.89
N PHE A 327 16.57 -15.01 4.59
CA PHE A 327 15.80 -16.07 3.98
C PHE A 327 16.71 -17.12 3.36
N THR A 328 16.50 -18.38 3.75
CA THR A 328 17.12 -19.54 3.10
C THR A 328 16.16 -20.11 2.07
N LEU A 329 16.57 -20.15 0.81
CA LEU A 329 15.84 -20.83 -0.27
C LEU A 329 15.83 -22.35 -0.02
N ASP A 330 14.68 -22.98 -0.14
CA ASP A 330 14.57 -24.44 -0.25
C ASP A 330 15.04 -24.87 -1.66
N PRO A 331 16.15 -25.63 -1.78
CA PRO A 331 16.75 -25.94 -3.08
C PRO A 331 15.86 -26.84 -3.95
N ASP A 332 14.92 -27.57 -3.34
CA ASP A 332 14.05 -28.53 -4.02
C ASP A 332 12.63 -27.99 -4.24
N ARG A 333 12.31 -26.82 -3.68
CA ARG A 333 10.96 -26.23 -3.73
C ARG A 333 10.97 -24.83 -4.34
N TRP A 334 11.26 -24.77 -5.63
CA TRP A 334 11.08 -23.58 -6.47
C TRP A 334 10.77 -24.00 -7.91
N GLY A 335 10.25 -23.07 -8.72
CA GLY A 335 9.97 -23.35 -10.11
C GLY A 335 9.58 -22.13 -10.95
N VAL A 336 9.62 -22.33 -12.26
CA VAL A 336 9.19 -21.35 -13.27
C VAL A 336 8.02 -21.95 -14.04
N HIS A 337 6.91 -21.23 -14.13
CA HIS A 337 5.76 -21.60 -14.93
C HIS A 337 5.58 -20.58 -16.06
N ALA A 338 5.87 -20.98 -17.29
CA ALA A 338 5.58 -20.18 -18.48
C ALA A 338 4.09 -20.30 -18.81
N PHE A 339 3.44 -19.17 -19.06
CA PHE A 339 1.99 -19.18 -19.28
C PHE A 339 1.60 -19.84 -20.60
N THR A 340 0.54 -20.64 -20.55
CA THR A 340 0.12 -21.48 -21.68
C THR A 340 -0.26 -20.65 -22.92
N ASN A 341 -0.89 -19.50 -22.70
CA ASN A 341 -1.42 -18.63 -23.77
C ASN A 341 -0.47 -17.49 -24.19
N ASP A 342 0.69 -17.37 -23.53
CA ASP A 342 1.77 -16.44 -23.87
C ASP A 342 3.05 -16.90 -23.15
N GLN A 343 3.83 -17.75 -23.82
CA GLN A 343 5.06 -18.31 -23.23
C GLN A 343 6.19 -17.28 -23.09
N SER A 344 6.01 -16.05 -23.59
CA SER A 344 6.90 -14.91 -23.31
C SER A 344 6.59 -14.25 -21.95
N LYS A 345 5.77 -14.90 -21.14
CA LYS A 345 5.37 -14.44 -19.81
C LYS A 345 5.38 -15.63 -18.88
N ASN A 346 5.66 -15.37 -17.61
CA ASN A 346 5.79 -16.42 -16.62
C ASN A 346 5.44 -15.93 -15.22
N LEU A 347 5.38 -16.91 -14.32
CA LEU A 347 5.56 -16.70 -12.90
C LEU A 347 6.75 -17.53 -12.41
N VAL A 348 7.35 -17.08 -11.31
CA VAL A 348 8.38 -17.79 -10.56
C VAL A 348 7.88 -17.95 -9.13
N TRP A 349 8.01 -19.14 -8.57
CA TRP A 349 7.65 -19.44 -7.19
C TRP A 349 8.82 -20.07 -6.45
N ALA A 350 8.89 -19.87 -5.14
CA ALA A 350 9.89 -20.47 -4.28
C ALA A 350 9.41 -20.55 -2.83
N VAL A 351 9.89 -21.57 -2.12
CA VAL A 351 9.74 -21.69 -0.67
C VAL A 351 11.01 -21.20 0.01
N PHE A 352 10.83 -20.31 0.99
CA PHE A 352 11.91 -19.81 1.82
C PHE A 352 11.66 -20.14 3.29
N THR A 353 12.72 -20.31 4.05
CA THR A 353 12.69 -20.34 5.53
C THR A 353 13.22 -19.01 6.06
N ASP A 354 12.42 -18.30 6.86
CA ASP A 354 12.84 -17.09 7.57
C ASP A 354 13.74 -17.49 8.75
N GLN A 355 15.03 -17.19 8.67
CA GLN A 355 16.03 -17.55 9.67
C GLN A 355 15.80 -16.87 11.03
N ILE A 356 14.97 -15.84 11.09
CA ILE A 356 14.61 -15.19 12.36
C ILE A 356 13.50 -15.96 13.09
N THR A 357 12.55 -16.53 12.34
CA THR A 357 11.32 -17.09 12.91
C THR A 357 11.19 -18.61 12.75
N ASP A 358 12.10 -19.24 11.99
CA ASP A 358 12.06 -20.64 11.55
C ASP A 358 10.75 -21.01 10.81
N ARG A 359 10.01 -20.03 10.32
CA ARG A 359 8.78 -20.23 9.56
C ARG A 359 9.06 -20.24 8.07
N GLN A 360 8.31 -21.08 7.35
CA GLN A 360 8.39 -21.14 5.90
C GLN A 360 7.34 -20.22 5.25
N ILE A 361 7.68 -19.70 4.07
CA ILE A 361 6.82 -18.84 3.25
C ILE A 361 6.91 -19.27 1.78
N PHE A 362 5.78 -19.25 1.07
CA PHE A 362 5.68 -19.46 -0.36
C PHE A 362 5.61 -18.10 -1.07
N ALA A 363 6.67 -17.71 -1.77
CA ALA A 363 6.74 -16.43 -2.46
C ALA A 363 6.60 -16.61 -3.97
N VAL A 364 5.92 -15.66 -4.63
CA VAL A 364 5.65 -15.68 -6.06
C VAL A 364 5.94 -14.33 -6.71
N SER A 365 6.58 -14.35 -7.87
CA SER A 365 6.71 -13.21 -8.79
C SER A 365 5.94 -13.50 -10.07
N VAL A 366 5.13 -12.55 -10.54
CA VAL A 366 4.27 -12.70 -11.73
C VAL A 366 4.54 -11.60 -12.74
N HIS A 367 4.61 -11.95 -14.02
CA HIS A 367 4.58 -10.98 -15.12
C HIS A 367 3.60 -11.46 -16.20
N MET A 368 2.44 -10.82 -16.31
CA MET A 368 1.38 -11.21 -17.25
C MET A 368 1.47 -10.52 -18.61
N THR A 369 0.73 -11.03 -19.60
CA THR A 369 0.65 -10.48 -20.96
C THR A 369 0.30 -8.98 -20.96
N ASN A 370 1.16 -8.20 -21.61
CA ASN A 370 0.96 -6.78 -21.88
C ASN A 370 0.11 -6.59 -23.16
N SER A 371 -0.37 -5.37 -23.42
CA SER A 371 -1.32 -4.97 -24.48
C SER A 371 -2.78 -4.85 -24.00
N ASP A 372 -3.51 -3.97 -24.69
CA ASP A 372 -4.93 -3.67 -24.47
C ASP A 372 -5.85 -4.46 -25.40
N SER A 373 -5.31 -5.30 -26.28
CA SER A 373 -6.12 -6.12 -27.20
C SER A 373 -7.06 -7.07 -26.44
N GLY A 374 -8.18 -7.44 -27.06
CA GLY A 374 -9.10 -8.44 -26.50
C GLY A 374 -8.42 -9.80 -26.26
N SER A 375 -7.43 -10.17 -27.08
CA SER A 375 -6.61 -11.36 -26.87
C SER A 375 -5.73 -11.25 -25.63
N ALA A 376 -5.04 -10.14 -25.41
CA ALA A 376 -4.22 -9.91 -24.22
C ALA A 376 -5.07 -9.91 -22.94
N GLN A 377 -6.27 -9.31 -23.00
CA GLN A 377 -7.25 -9.36 -21.91
C GLN A 377 -7.69 -10.80 -21.60
N ALA A 378 -7.99 -11.60 -22.63
CA ALA A 378 -8.32 -13.02 -22.45
C ALA A 378 -7.12 -13.80 -21.89
N ASN A 379 -5.90 -13.48 -22.33
CA ASN A 379 -4.69 -14.10 -21.83
C ASN A 379 -4.53 -13.88 -20.32
N ARG A 380 -4.61 -12.63 -19.86
CA ARG A 380 -4.50 -12.29 -18.43
C ARG A 380 -5.54 -12.98 -17.56
N ILE A 381 -6.76 -13.16 -18.06
CA ILE A 381 -7.81 -13.91 -17.34
C ILE A 381 -7.40 -15.38 -17.17
N GLY A 382 -6.88 -16.01 -18.22
CA GLY A 382 -6.34 -17.38 -18.14
C GLY A 382 -5.12 -17.47 -17.23
N GLN A 383 -4.20 -16.52 -17.34
CA GLN A 383 -2.96 -16.45 -16.55
C GLN A 383 -3.23 -16.27 -15.06
N ALA A 384 -4.24 -15.48 -14.68
CA ALA A 384 -4.66 -15.37 -13.28
C ALA A 384 -5.12 -16.72 -12.71
N LYS A 385 -5.74 -17.57 -13.55
CA LYS A 385 -6.13 -18.93 -13.17
C LYS A 385 -4.91 -19.83 -13.04
N GLU A 386 -3.98 -19.77 -14.00
CA GLU A 386 -2.71 -20.49 -13.93
C GLU A 386 -1.90 -20.09 -12.69
N VAL A 387 -1.88 -18.82 -12.27
CA VAL A 387 -1.24 -18.39 -11.01
C VAL A 387 -1.84 -19.10 -9.80
N VAL A 388 -3.16 -19.13 -9.68
CA VAL A 388 -3.85 -19.80 -8.57
C VAL A 388 -3.58 -21.31 -8.59
N ASP A 389 -3.68 -21.92 -9.77
CA ASP A 389 -3.50 -23.36 -9.95
C ASP A 389 -2.04 -23.76 -9.64
N THR A 390 -1.04 -23.00 -10.10
CA THR A 390 0.38 -23.25 -9.78
C THR A 390 0.66 -23.15 -8.27
N ILE A 391 0.06 -22.18 -7.57
CA ILE A 391 0.22 -22.08 -6.11
C ILE A 391 -0.41 -23.29 -5.42
N ALA A 392 -1.62 -23.68 -5.80
CA ALA A 392 -2.30 -24.84 -5.21
C ALA A 392 -1.54 -26.15 -5.43
N GLU A 393 -0.96 -26.33 -6.61
CA GLU A 393 -0.18 -27.52 -6.96
C GLU A 393 1.16 -27.60 -6.20
N ASN A 394 1.84 -26.48 -6.00
CA ASN A 394 3.20 -26.43 -5.44
C ASN A 394 3.25 -26.06 -3.94
N ASN A 395 2.12 -25.67 -3.36
CA ASN A 395 1.95 -25.40 -1.92
C ASN A 395 0.94 -26.34 -1.23
N PRO A 396 1.09 -27.68 -1.34
CA PRO A 396 0.13 -28.62 -0.75
C PRO A 396 0.10 -28.59 0.79
N GLY A 397 1.14 -28.02 1.41
CA GLY A 397 1.24 -27.84 2.87
C GLY A 397 0.60 -26.55 3.40
N ASP A 398 -0.05 -25.76 2.54
CA ASP A 398 -0.73 -24.51 2.91
C ASP A 398 0.19 -23.52 3.66
N LEU A 399 1.44 -23.38 3.17
CA LEU A 399 2.36 -22.37 3.69
C LEU A 399 1.79 -20.97 3.44
N PRO A 400 2.08 -19.98 4.31
CA PRO A 400 1.76 -18.58 4.04
C PRO A 400 2.27 -18.12 2.67
N VAL A 401 1.41 -17.45 1.90
CA VAL A 401 1.67 -17.05 0.52
C VAL A 401 1.78 -15.53 0.39
N VAL A 402 2.82 -15.08 -0.32
CA VAL A 402 2.98 -13.70 -0.79
C VAL A 402 3.24 -13.66 -2.29
N ILE A 403 2.60 -12.73 -2.99
CA ILE A 403 2.66 -12.63 -4.46
C ILE A 403 2.95 -11.18 -4.82
N GLY A 404 4.05 -10.91 -5.50
CA GLY A 404 4.30 -9.64 -6.18
C GLY A 404 4.23 -9.82 -7.68
N GLY A 405 3.93 -8.76 -8.43
CA GLY A 405 3.97 -8.87 -9.88
C GLY A 405 3.39 -7.69 -10.64
N ASP A 406 3.79 -7.60 -11.91
CA ASP A 406 3.16 -6.78 -12.92
C ASP A 406 2.09 -7.62 -13.63
N PHE A 407 0.84 -7.39 -13.24
CA PHE A 407 -0.31 -8.10 -13.82
C PHE A 407 -0.79 -7.44 -15.11
N ASN A 408 -0.19 -6.31 -15.55
CA ASN A 408 -0.56 -5.57 -16.75
C ASN A 408 -2.04 -5.15 -16.83
N VAL A 409 -2.75 -5.18 -15.70
CA VAL A 409 -4.18 -4.88 -15.60
C VAL A 409 -4.42 -3.92 -14.46
N SER A 410 -5.11 -2.80 -14.73
CA SER A 410 -5.48 -1.84 -13.68
C SER A 410 -6.97 -1.83 -13.45
N LYS A 411 -7.41 -1.29 -12.31
CA LYS A 411 -8.82 -1.21 -11.89
C LYS A 411 -9.81 -0.62 -12.91
N ARG A 412 -9.35 0.00 -14.00
CA ARG A 412 -10.18 0.54 -15.09
C ARG A 412 -10.31 -0.38 -16.30
N LYS A 413 -9.47 -1.42 -16.42
CA LYS A 413 -9.51 -2.30 -17.59
C LYS A 413 -10.66 -3.31 -17.47
N ALA A 414 -11.23 -3.68 -18.61
CA ALA A 414 -12.43 -4.52 -18.68
C ALA A 414 -12.22 -5.95 -18.14
N ASP A 415 -10.99 -6.44 -18.17
CA ASP A 415 -10.55 -7.74 -17.65
C ASP A 415 -10.19 -7.71 -16.16
N HIS A 416 -9.96 -6.53 -15.57
CA HIS A 416 -9.64 -6.40 -14.15
C HIS A 416 -10.64 -7.11 -13.23
N PRO A 417 -11.97 -6.96 -13.38
CA PRO A 417 -12.91 -7.63 -12.48
C PRO A 417 -12.75 -9.15 -12.45
N LYS A 418 -12.37 -9.76 -13.58
CA LYS A 418 -12.19 -11.22 -13.70
C LYS A 418 -10.84 -11.68 -13.14
N VAL A 419 -9.77 -10.94 -13.41
CA VAL A 419 -8.45 -11.20 -12.81
C VAL A 419 -8.52 -11.04 -11.29
N TYR A 420 -9.04 -9.90 -10.83
CA TYR A 420 -9.17 -9.59 -9.41
C TYR A 420 -10.06 -10.60 -8.70
N SER A 421 -11.21 -10.98 -9.27
CA SER A 421 -12.10 -11.97 -8.66
C SER A 421 -11.51 -13.39 -8.63
N THR A 422 -10.67 -13.75 -9.60
CA THR A 422 -9.94 -15.03 -9.60
C THR A 422 -8.98 -15.10 -8.42
N MET A 423 -8.17 -14.05 -8.22
CA MET A 423 -7.24 -13.97 -7.09
C MET A 423 -7.98 -13.93 -5.74
N THR A 424 -9.00 -13.07 -5.59
CA THR A 424 -9.75 -12.99 -4.32
C THR A 424 -10.60 -14.23 -4.05
N GLY A 425 -11.10 -14.90 -5.10
CA GLY A 425 -11.85 -16.14 -4.97
C GLY A 425 -11.00 -17.31 -4.49
N ALA A 426 -9.69 -17.25 -4.72
CA ALA A 426 -8.70 -18.18 -4.16
C ALA A 426 -8.26 -17.83 -2.73
N GLY A 427 -8.82 -16.78 -2.12
CA GLY A 427 -8.50 -16.35 -0.76
C GLY A 427 -7.39 -15.30 -0.64
N PHE A 428 -6.82 -14.84 -1.76
CA PHE A 428 -5.80 -13.80 -1.74
C PHE A 428 -6.40 -12.40 -1.54
N ILE A 429 -5.68 -11.58 -0.79
CA ILE A 429 -6.02 -10.20 -0.43
C ILE A 429 -5.01 -9.28 -1.10
N ASP A 430 -5.48 -8.34 -1.92
CA ASP A 430 -4.64 -7.28 -2.48
C ASP A 430 -4.23 -6.32 -1.36
N SER A 431 -2.94 -6.21 -1.05
CA SER A 431 -2.42 -5.32 -0.01
C SER A 431 -2.62 -3.84 -0.34
N LEU A 432 -2.74 -3.49 -1.62
CA LEU A 432 -3.15 -2.15 -2.04
C LEU A 432 -4.65 -1.98 -1.91
N GLY A 433 -5.47 -3.03 -1.96
CA GLY A 433 -6.92 -2.92 -1.90
C GLY A 433 -7.49 -2.07 -3.03
N ASN A 434 -7.16 -2.40 -4.27
CA ASN A 434 -7.50 -1.62 -5.46
C ASN A 434 -8.57 -2.30 -6.33
N PRO A 435 -9.78 -2.61 -5.80
CA PRO A 435 -10.81 -3.31 -6.58
C PRO A 435 -11.30 -2.47 -7.77
N SER A 436 -11.99 -3.14 -8.70
CA SER A 436 -12.49 -2.55 -9.95
C SER A 436 -13.24 -1.25 -9.72
N ASP A 437 -12.93 -0.24 -10.54
CA ASP A 437 -13.53 1.09 -10.51
C ASP A 437 -13.61 1.75 -9.12
N SER A 438 -12.71 1.42 -8.19
CA SER A 438 -12.77 1.95 -6.82
C SER A 438 -12.07 3.30 -6.62
N ARG A 439 -12.71 4.16 -5.81
CA ARG A 439 -12.09 5.38 -5.23
C ARG A 439 -11.55 5.17 -3.82
N TYR A 440 -11.96 4.09 -3.17
CA TYR A 440 -11.70 3.78 -1.76
C TYR A 440 -11.04 2.41 -1.66
N PRO A 441 -10.15 2.19 -0.69
CA PRO A 441 -9.52 0.89 -0.54
C PRO A 441 -10.51 -0.16 -0.04
N ASP A 442 -10.27 -1.40 -0.40
CA ASP A 442 -10.93 -2.56 0.21
C ASP A 442 -10.64 -2.59 1.72
N GLN A 443 -11.65 -2.93 2.54
CA GLN A 443 -11.47 -3.05 3.98
C GLN A 443 -10.56 -4.23 4.34
N ALA A 444 -10.59 -5.33 3.57
CA ALA A 444 -9.71 -6.47 3.79
C ALA A 444 -8.22 -6.13 3.59
N ALA A 445 -7.96 -5.06 2.83
CA ALA A 445 -6.63 -4.57 2.48
C ALA A 445 -6.12 -3.43 3.39
N LEU A 446 -6.80 -3.15 4.50
CA LEU A 446 -6.40 -2.07 5.38
C LEU A 446 -5.16 -2.44 6.19
N ALA A 447 -4.01 -2.03 5.66
CA ALA A 447 -2.80 -1.85 6.43
C ALA A 447 -2.99 -0.81 7.53
N ALA A 448 -2.24 -0.94 8.63
CA ALA A 448 -2.17 0.12 9.65
C ALA A 448 -1.65 1.44 9.05
N HIS A 449 -0.84 1.35 7.99
CA HIS A 449 -0.34 2.46 7.18
C HIS A 449 -0.41 2.23 5.67
N ARG A 450 -0.84 3.27 4.97
CA ARG A 450 -0.87 3.33 3.50
C ARG A 450 -0.16 4.60 3.08
N ILE A 451 1.04 4.46 2.53
CA ILE A 451 1.93 5.58 2.21
C ILE A 451 1.97 5.74 0.69
N ASP A 452 1.61 6.91 0.19
CA ASP A 452 1.73 7.28 -1.23
C ASP A 452 1.03 6.30 -2.22
N VAL A 453 0.08 5.49 -1.74
CA VAL A 453 -0.69 4.53 -2.55
C VAL A 453 -1.64 5.19 -3.57
N ASP A 454 -1.80 6.51 -3.49
CA ASP A 454 -2.52 7.34 -4.45
C ASP A 454 -1.70 7.62 -5.72
N TYR A 455 -0.41 7.31 -5.73
CA TYR A 455 0.41 7.29 -6.94
C TYR A 455 0.16 6.02 -7.78
N ALA A 456 0.24 6.16 -9.09
CA ALA A 456 0.16 5.02 -10.01
C ALA A 456 1.41 4.14 -9.86
N SER A 457 1.25 2.83 -10.02
CA SER A 457 2.38 1.91 -10.00
C SER A 457 3.20 2.02 -11.30
N ALA A 458 2.54 2.13 -12.45
CA ALA A 458 3.18 2.50 -13.71
C ALA A 458 3.25 4.03 -13.83
N ASN A 459 4.46 4.57 -13.97
CA ASN A 459 4.75 5.98 -14.17
C ASN A 459 5.03 6.35 -15.65
N GLN A 460 5.25 5.36 -16.54
CA GLN A 460 5.43 5.54 -17.99
C GLN A 460 6.57 6.52 -18.35
N TYR A 461 7.58 6.65 -17.50
CA TYR A 461 8.65 7.65 -17.59
C TYR A 461 8.16 9.11 -17.67
N GLN A 462 6.96 9.39 -17.17
CA GLN A 462 6.44 10.75 -17.09
C GLN A 462 7.33 11.58 -16.16
N SER A 463 7.64 12.81 -16.56
CA SER A 463 8.47 13.73 -15.74
C SER A 463 7.80 14.18 -14.43
N LEU A 464 6.50 13.95 -14.30
CA LEU A 464 5.72 14.19 -13.09
C LEU A 464 5.06 12.87 -12.69
N ALA A 465 5.19 12.50 -11.42
CA ALA A 465 4.57 11.28 -10.92
C ALA A 465 3.04 11.35 -11.02
N LEU A 466 2.48 10.34 -11.67
CA LEU A 466 1.05 10.16 -11.87
C LEU A 466 0.38 9.85 -10.52
N ARG A 467 -0.54 10.73 -10.10
CA ARG A 467 -1.26 10.61 -8.83
C ARG A 467 -2.75 10.76 -9.05
N ALA A 468 -3.54 9.87 -8.46
CA ALA A 468 -4.98 9.92 -8.49
C ALA A 468 -5.53 10.96 -7.50
N GLN A 469 -6.77 11.38 -7.72
CA GLN A 469 -7.54 12.20 -6.76
C GLN A 469 -8.21 11.34 -5.66
N TRP A 470 -7.96 10.04 -5.65
CA TRP A 470 -8.63 9.04 -4.82
C TRP A 470 -7.62 8.34 -3.92
N ALA A 471 -8.10 7.46 -3.04
CA ALA A 471 -7.24 6.78 -2.07
C ALA A 471 -6.17 5.88 -2.71
N ASN A 472 -6.44 5.32 -3.89
CA ASN A 472 -5.50 4.48 -4.62
C ASN A 472 -5.30 4.98 -6.06
N GLY A 473 -4.05 4.88 -6.53
CA GLY A 473 -3.65 5.15 -7.89
C GLY A 473 -4.19 4.14 -8.92
N TYR A 474 -3.77 4.32 -10.17
CA TYR A 474 -3.93 3.29 -11.19
C TYR A 474 -2.74 2.34 -11.06
N CYS A 475 -2.98 1.17 -10.50
CA CYS A 475 -1.94 0.18 -10.27
C CYS A 475 -2.13 -0.98 -11.24
N VAL A 476 -1.05 -1.39 -11.88
CA VAL A 476 -0.91 -2.65 -12.63
C VAL A 476 0.01 -3.64 -11.90
N ASP A 477 0.80 -3.12 -10.96
CA ASP A 477 1.65 -3.89 -10.06
C ASP A 477 0.90 -4.14 -8.75
N TYR A 478 0.94 -5.38 -8.28
CA TYR A 478 0.19 -5.84 -7.11
C TYR A 478 1.11 -6.47 -6.07
N LEU A 479 0.66 -6.43 -4.81
CA LEU A 479 1.18 -7.24 -3.73
C LEU A 479 0.01 -7.98 -3.08
N TRP A 480 -0.17 -9.25 -3.45
CA TRP A 480 -1.16 -10.12 -2.82
C TRP A 480 -0.55 -10.89 -1.66
N ARG A 481 -1.43 -11.30 -0.75
CA ARG A 481 -1.11 -12.18 0.37
C ARG A 481 -2.33 -13.03 0.71
N ASP A 482 -2.17 -14.13 1.41
CA ASP A 482 -3.33 -14.77 2.06
C ASP A 482 -3.63 -14.15 3.44
N SER A 483 -4.61 -14.72 4.16
CA SER A 483 -5.04 -14.24 5.47
C SER A 483 -4.10 -14.63 6.63
N SER A 484 -3.21 -15.61 6.43
CA SER A 484 -2.17 -16.00 7.39
C SER A 484 -1.02 -14.99 7.44
N VAL A 485 -0.91 -14.12 6.44
CA VAL A 485 0.05 -13.02 6.43
C VAL A 485 -0.65 -11.72 6.85
N ALA A 486 -0.26 -11.12 7.96
CA ALA A 486 -0.73 -9.79 8.36
C ALA A 486 0.00 -8.68 7.58
N LEU A 487 -0.65 -7.54 7.42
CA LEU A 487 -0.14 -6.37 6.69
C LEU A 487 -0.10 -5.14 7.60
N ASP A 488 1.10 -4.70 7.90
CA ASP A 488 1.33 -3.54 8.76
C ASP A 488 1.35 -2.25 7.95
N MET A 489 2.04 -2.29 6.81
CA MET A 489 2.19 -1.13 5.96
C MET A 489 2.30 -1.51 4.49
N VAL A 490 1.76 -0.66 3.62
CA VAL A 490 2.03 -0.69 2.18
C VAL A 490 2.41 0.69 1.68
N GLN A 491 3.40 0.74 0.80
CA GLN A 491 3.91 1.96 0.19
C GLN A 491 4.10 1.81 -1.31
N THR A 492 3.70 2.82 -2.06
CA THR A 492 4.20 3.06 -3.42
C THR A 492 5.36 4.05 -3.32
N VAL A 493 6.57 3.60 -3.63
CA VAL A 493 7.79 4.41 -3.52
C VAL A 493 7.89 5.34 -4.71
N VAL A 494 7.88 6.64 -4.43
CA VAL A 494 8.04 7.70 -5.43
C VAL A 494 9.16 8.65 -5.00
N ASP A 495 10.34 8.48 -5.61
CA ASP A 495 11.53 9.30 -5.33
C ASP A 495 11.41 10.67 -6.03
N LEU A 496 10.77 11.62 -5.35
CA LEU A 496 10.34 12.89 -5.92
C LEU A 496 10.95 14.10 -5.20
N ASP A 497 11.17 15.18 -5.95
CA ASP A 497 11.52 16.49 -5.43
C ASP A 497 10.29 17.31 -4.98
N THR A 498 10.51 18.51 -4.43
CA THR A 498 9.43 19.42 -4.02
C THR A 498 8.63 20.01 -5.19
N SER A 499 9.05 19.78 -6.44
CA SER A 499 8.29 20.09 -7.65
C SER A 499 7.51 18.87 -8.18
N ARG A 500 7.54 17.74 -7.47
CA ARG A 500 6.96 16.45 -7.83
C ARG A 500 7.55 15.82 -9.09
N ARG A 501 8.78 16.19 -9.43
CA ARG A 501 9.55 15.51 -10.47
C ARG A 501 10.34 14.40 -9.83
N PHE A 502 10.59 13.34 -10.58
CA PHE A 502 11.51 12.30 -10.12
C PHE A 502 12.92 12.86 -9.95
N THR A 503 13.65 12.35 -8.97
CA THR A 503 15.00 12.85 -8.62
C THR A 503 16.11 12.30 -9.53
N GLY A 504 15.79 11.32 -10.38
CA GLY A 504 16.74 10.78 -11.36
C GLY A 504 17.09 11.76 -12.50
N PRO A 505 18.13 11.45 -13.30
CA PRO A 505 18.58 12.29 -14.41
C PRO A 505 17.45 12.71 -15.35
N GLY A 506 17.41 14.01 -15.68
CA GLY A 506 16.35 14.57 -16.53
C GLY A 506 14.96 14.62 -15.88
N GLY A 507 14.86 14.43 -14.56
CA GLY A 507 13.60 14.47 -13.82
C GLY A 507 12.75 13.21 -13.97
N ARG A 508 13.39 12.04 -14.15
CA ARG A 508 12.72 10.77 -14.49
C ARG A 508 13.06 9.64 -13.52
N ALA A 509 12.14 8.69 -13.39
CA ALA A 509 12.30 7.47 -12.61
C ALA A 509 13.29 6.49 -13.29
N PRO A 510 13.94 5.60 -12.53
CA PRO A 510 14.87 4.61 -13.08
C PRO A 510 14.19 3.38 -13.73
N SER A 511 12.87 3.27 -13.58
CA SER A 511 11.99 2.36 -14.30
C SER A 511 10.69 3.11 -14.63
N ASP A 512 9.96 2.68 -15.65
CA ASP A 512 8.60 3.17 -15.92
C ASP A 512 7.57 2.64 -14.93
N HIS A 513 8.01 1.81 -13.97
CA HIS A 513 7.24 1.40 -12.81
C HIS A 513 7.87 1.96 -11.53
N ASN A 514 7.02 2.17 -10.52
CA ASN A 514 7.39 2.55 -9.17
C ASN A 514 7.48 1.28 -8.32
N LEU A 515 8.50 1.20 -7.48
CA LEU A 515 8.64 0.14 -6.49
C LEU A 515 7.43 0.16 -5.53
N ILE A 516 6.85 -1.00 -5.26
CA ILE A 516 5.83 -1.18 -4.22
C ILE A 516 6.42 -2.04 -3.13
N THR A 517 6.27 -1.63 -1.87
CA THR A 517 6.75 -2.38 -0.71
C THR A 517 5.63 -2.60 0.30
N ALA A 518 5.64 -3.76 0.94
CA ALA A 518 4.73 -4.09 2.04
C ALA A 518 5.48 -4.71 3.21
N TRP A 519 5.12 -4.30 4.42
CA TRP A 519 5.62 -4.86 5.68
C TRP A 519 4.61 -5.87 6.18
N MET A 520 5.09 -7.09 6.37
CA MET A 520 4.25 -8.27 6.54
C MET A 520 4.74 -9.11 7.73
N HIS A 521 3.80 -9.80 8.35
CA HIS A 521 4.06 -10.75 9.44
C HIS A 521 3.38 -12.06 9.13
N LEU A 522 4.02 -13.17 9.47
CA LEU A 522 3.39 -14.48 9.48
C LEU A 522 2.63 -14.63 10.81
N ASN A 523 1.32 -14.91 10.75
CA ASN A 523 0.45 -15.09 11.94
C ASN A 523 0.69 -16.41 12.65
#